data_AF-A0A7C5QZ62-F1
#
_entry.id   AF-A0A7C5QZ62-F1
#
_cell.length_a   1.000
_cell.length_b   1.000
_cell.length_c   1.000
_cell.angle_alpha   90.00
_cell.angle_beta   90.00
_cell.angle_gamma   90.00
#
_symmetry.space_group_name_H-M   'P 1'
#
loop_
_entity.id
_entity.type
_entity.pdbx_description
1 polymer ?
#
loop_
_entity_poly.entity_id
_entity_poly.type
_entity_poly.pdbx_seq_one_letter_code
_entity_poly.pdbx_strand_id
1 'polypeptide(L)'
;MKAAAMAQEQRGWCERLAEALIWLHSPAAKKESVGLLVAYFERWLNGLVYELFFPGELRARRLTLFDATAKFAPPDLSKIPAKQKLAALQELFAKAYDTNSELRAMLFDLSSVEEVRIIEEAGKT
;
A
#
# COMPACT_ATOMS: atom_id res chain seq x y z
N MET A 1 15.67 -8.99 19.74
CA MET A 1 16.14 -8.90 18.33
C MET A 1 15.01 -8.99 17.30
N LYS A 2 14.06 -9.93 17.38
CA LYS A 2 12.97 -10.06 16.36
C LYS A 2 12.07 -8.83 16.17
N ALA A 3 11.64 -8.17 17.25
CA ALA A 3 10.72 -7.03 17.14
C ALA A 3 11.31 -5.81 16.40
N ALA A 4 12.60 -5.53 16.60
CA ALA A 4 13.29 -4.43 15.92
C ALA A 4 13.46 -4.70 14.41
N ALA A 5 13.70 -5.97 14.02
CA ALA A 5 13.80 -6.36 12.63
C ALA A 5 12.45 -6.27 11.91
N MET A 6 11.36 -6.72 12.56
CA MET A 6 10.00 -6.58 12.04
C MET A 6 9.62 -5.11 11.82
N ALA A 7 9.90 -4.24 12.80
CA ALA A 7 9.63 -2.81 12.67
C ALA A 7 10.43 -2.16 11.52
N GLN A 8 11.67 -2.60 11.29
CA GLN A 8 12.49 -2.14 10.17
C GLN A 8 11.93 -2.59 8.82
N GLU A 9 11.44 -3.82 8.73
CA GLU A 9 10.82 -4.35 7.50
C GLU A 9 9.49 -3.65 7.19
N GLN A 10 8.64 -3.46 8.20
CA GLN A 10 7.39 -2.71 8.08
C GLN A 10 7.64 -1.26 7.61
N ARG A 11 8.64 -0.59 8.19
CA ARG A 11 9.08 0.74 7.74
C ARG A 11 9.48 0.72 6.27
N GLY A 12 10.27 -0.28 5.87
CA GLY A 12 10.71 -0.43 4.48
C GLY A 12 9.54 -0.58 3.50
N TRP A 13 8.47 -1.27 3.87
CA TRP A 13 7.28 -1.38 3.02
C TRP A 13 6.55 -0.04 2.85
N CYS A 14 6.37 0.71 3.95
CA CYS A 14 5.78 2.05 3.88
C CYS A 14 6.62 3.00 3.01
N GLU A 15 7.94 2.97 3.16
CA GLU A 15 8.87 3.79 2.37
C GLU A 15 8.76 3.48 0.87
N ARG A 16 8.76 2.21 0.49
CA ARG A 16 8.66 1.81 -0.93
C ARG A 16 7.34 2.24 -1.57
N LEU A 17 6.22 2.13 -0.86
CA LEU A 17 4.92 2.60 -1.35
C LEU A 17 4.87 4.13 -1.42
N ALA A 18 5.42 4.83 -0.44
CA ALA A 18 5.52 6.29 -0.45
C ALA A 18 6.39 6.79 -1.63
N GLU A 19 7.54 6.16 -1.87
CA GLU A 19 8.40 6.45 -3.03
C GLU A 19 7.67 6.22 -4.36
N ALA A 20 6.89 5.14 -4.45
CA ALA A 20 6.06 4.87 -5.62
C ALA A 20 5.04 5.99 -5.87
N LEU A 21 4.32 6.41 -4.83
CA LEU A 21 3.35 7.51 -4.93
C LEU A 21 4.01 8.83 -5.32
N ILE A 22 5.11 9.21 -4.66
CA ILE A 22 5.87 10.42 -5.00
C ILE A 22 6.28 10.40 -6.47
N TRP A 23 6.78 9.26 -6.95
CA TRP A 23 7.17 9.12 -8.35
C TRP A 23 5.97 9.21 -9.31
N LEU A 24 4.83 8.60 -8.97
CA LEU A 24 3.61 8.63 -9.76
C LEU A 24 2.96 10.01 -9.86
N HIS A 25 3.14 10.86 -8.84
CA HIS A 25 2.71 12.26 -8.89
C HIS A 25 3.70 13.17 -9.64
N SER A 26 4.92 12.69 -9.92
CA SER A 26 5.92 13.47 -10.65
C SER A 26 5.53 13.67 -12.12
N PRO A 27 6.05 14.73 -12.79
CA PRO A 27 5.84 14.93 -14.22
C PRO A 27 6.38 13.80 -15.11
N ALA A 28 7.24 12.92 -14.58
CA ALA A 28 7.78 11.78 -15.31
C ALA A 28 6.75 10.66 -15.51
N ALA A 29 5.67 10.62 -14.70
CA ALA A 29 4.57 9.69 -14.86
C ALA A 29 3.50 10.27 -15.82
N LYS A 30 3.07 9.48 -16.81
CA LYS A 30 2.02 9.90 -17.76
C LYS A 30 0.66 9.96 -17.08
N LYS A 31 0.16 11.18 -16.84
CA LYS A 31 -1.04 11.47 -16.02
C LYS A 31 -2.34 10.78 -16.46
N GLU A 32 -2.59 10.62 -17.77
CA GLU A 32 -3.87 10.10 -18.28
C GLU A 32 -4.16 8.63 -17.95
N SER A 33 -3.17 7.83 -17.53
CA SER A 33 -3.34 6.38 -17.34
C SER A 33 -3.02 5.87 -15.93
N VAL A 34 -2.64 6.74 -14.99
CA VAL A 34 -2.15 6.34 -13.66
C VAL A 34 -3.16 6.57 -12.53
N GLY A 35 -4.31 7.20 -12.79
CA GLY A 35 -5.26 7.59 -11.73
C GLY A 35 -5.71 6.42 -10.83
N LEU A 36 -6.11 5.29 -11.41
CA LEU A 36 -6.50 4.10 -10.65
C LEU A 36 -5.32 3.49 -9.89
N LEU A 37 -4.12 3.51 -10.50
CA LEU A 37 -2.91 2.97 -9.89
C LEU A 37 -2.49 3.80 -8.68
N VAL A 38 -2.54 5.13 -8.79
CA VAL A 38 -2.31 6.08 -7.68
C VAL A 38 -3.30 5.82 -6.54
N ALA A 39 -4.60 5.85 -6.83
CA ALA A 39 -5.64 5.66 -5.81
C ALA A 39 -5.50 4.32 -5.07
N TYR A 40 -5.13 3.26 -5.79
CA TYR A 40 -4.90 1.95 -5.18
C TYR A 40 -3.64 1.92 -4.29
N PHE A 41 -2.53 2.52 -4.74
CA PHE A 41 -1.31 2.60 -3.94
C PHE A 41 -1.48 3.49 -2.71
N GLU A 42 -2.25 4.57 -2.80
CA GLU A 42 -2.63 5.41 -1.66
C GLU A 42 -3.42 4.60 -0.64
N ARG A 43 -4.45 3.86 -1.09
CA ARG A 43 -5.22 2.99 -0.19
C ARG A 43 -4.37 1.90 0.44
N TRP A 44 -3.42 1.34 -0.32
CA TRP A 44 -2.47 0.36 0.20
C TRP A 44 -1.59 0.96 1.31
N LEU A 45 -0.97 2.12 1.05
CA LEU A 45 -0.15 2.81 2.06
C LEU A 45 -0.96 3.17 3.30
N ASN A 46 -2.17 3.70 3.14
CA ASN A 46 -3.06 4.01 4.26
C ASN A 46 -3.38 2.76 5.08
N GLY A 47 -3.63 1.63 4.42
CA GLY A 47 -3.81 0.34 5.09
C GLY A 47 -2.63 -0.05 5.98
N LEU A 48 -1.39 0.11 5.50
CA LEU A 48 -0.20 -0.15 6.33
C LEU A 48 -0.12 0.80 7.53
N VAL A 49 -0.44 2.08 7.33
CA VAL A 49 -0.50 3.07 8.41
C VAL A 49 -1.55 2.66 9.44
N TYR A 50 -2.74 2.25 9.02
CA TYR A 50 -3.78 1.78 9.95
C TYR A 50 -3.32 0.57 10.75
N GLU A 51 -2.63 -0.40 10.14
CA GLU A 51 -2.12 -1.56 10.89
C GLU A 51 -1.04 -1.16 11.92
N LEU A 52 -0.24 -0.12 11.66
CA LEU A 52 0.74 0.39 12.63
C LEU A 52 0.07 1.01 13.87
N PHE A 53 -1.04 1.73 13.68
CA PHE A 53 -1.70 2.47 14.76
C PHE A 53 -2.81 1.67 15.46
N PHE A 54 -3.48 0.78 14.73
CA PHE A 54 -4.61 -0.03 15.22
C PHE A 54 -4.37 -1.54 14.98
N PRO A 55 -3.22 -2.10 15.41
CA PRO A 55 -2.88 -3.49 15.12
C PRO A 55 -3.85 -4.48 15.77
N GLY A 56 -4.49 -4.13 16.90
CA GLY A 56 -5.42 -5.01 17.59
C GLY A 56 -6.75 -5.14 16.84
N GLU A 57 -7.27 -3.99 16.41
CA GLU A 57 -8.53 -3.81 15.71
C GLU A 57 -8.49 -4.48 14.33
N LEU A 58 -7.39 -4.26 13.59
CA LEU A 58 -7.18 -4.91 12.30
C LEU A 58 -7.02 -6.44 12.45
N ARG A 59 -6.22 -6.91 13.41
CA ARG A 59 -6.01 -8.35 13.63
C ARG A 59 -7.27 -9.06 14.13
N ALA A 60 -8.13 -8.40 14.90
CA ALA A 60 -9.43 -8.95 15.30
C ALA A 60 -10.30 -9.30 14.09
N ARG A 61 -10.11 -8.60 12.96
CA ARG A 61 -10.75 -8.87 11.66
C ARG A 61 -9.88 -9.67 10.69
N ARG A 62 -8.74 -10.20 11.16
CA ARG A 62 -7.74 -10.94 10.35
C ARG A 62 -7.13 -10.12 9.22
N LEU A 63 -7.12 -8.79 9.36
CA LEU A 63 -6.43 -7.89 8.45
C LEU A 63 -4.95 -7.85 8.86
N THR A 64 -4.11 -8.42 8.00
CA THR A 64 -2.65 -8.56 8.18
C THR A 64 -1.95 -8.00 6.94
N LEU A 65 -2.06 -6.69 6.78
CA LEU A 65 -1.66 -5.98 5.56
C LEU A 65 -0.15 -5.98 5.36
N PHE A 66 0.66 -5.93 6.42
CA PHE A 66 2.12 -6.09 6.32
C PHE A 66 2.50 -7.49 5.83
N ASP A 67 1.88 -8.53 6.36
CA ASP A 67 2.13 -9.91 5.92
C ASP A 67 1.72 -10.10 4.46
N ALA A 68 0.54 -9.57 4.08
CA ALA A 68 0.10 -9.57 2.69
C ALA A 68 1.06 -8.79 1.78
N THR A 69 1.55 -7.63 2.23
CA THR A 69 2.47 -6.77 1.47
C THR A 69 3.81 -7.44 1.25
N ALA A 70 4.34 -8.16 2.23
CA ALA A 70 5.58 -8.90 2.09
C ALA A 70 5.52 -9.96 0.98
N LYS A 71 4.34 -10.57 0.73
CA LYS A 71 4.13 -11.51 -0.39
C LYS A 71 4.25 -10.84 -1.77
N PHE A 72 3.87 -9.57 -1.87
CA PHE A 72 3.99 -8.79 -3.11
C PHE A 72 5.36 -8.13 -3.26
N ALA A 73 6.04 -7.87 -2.14
CA ALA A 73 7.35 -7.24 -2.05
C ALA A 73 7.51 -6.02 -2.98
N PRO A 74 6.82 -4.88 -2.69
CA PRO A 74 6.94 -3.67 -3.49
C PRO A 74 8.40 -3.34 -3.85
N PRO A 75 8.70 -2.95 -5.10
CA PRO A 75 10.07 -2.76 -5.55
C PRO A 75 10.69 -1.52 -4.91
N ASP A 76 12.00 -1.57 -4.71
CA ASP A 76 12.80 -0.39 -4.39
C ASP A 76 13.03 0.42 -5.69
N LEU A 77 12.32 1.54 -5.83
CA LEU A 77 12.39 2.35 -7.05
C LEU A 77 13.73 3.06 -7.23
N SER A 78 14.54 3.21 -6.17
CA SER A 78 15.90 3.76 -6.32
C SER A 78 16.81 2.86 -7.17
N LYS A 79 16.49 1.56 -7.21
CA LYS A 79 17.24 0.53 -7.95
C LYS A 79 16.71 0.29 -9.37
N ILE A 80 15.62 0.95 -9.77
CA ILE A 80 14.98 0.76 -11.07
C ILE A 80 15.26 1.99 -11.97
N PRO A 81 15.75 1.79 -13.21
CA PRO A 81 15.91 2.88 -14.17
C PRO A 81 14.59 3.63 -14.40
N ALA A 82 14.64 4.96 -14.51
CA ALA A 82 13.44 5.81 -14.62
C ALA A 82 12.46 5.35 -15.73
N LYS A 83 12.97 4.87 -16.87
CA LYS A 83 12.16 4.38 -17.99
C LYS A 83 11.39 3.09 -17.70
N GLN A 84 11.79 2.32 -16.69
CA GLN A 84 11.19 1.03 -16.32
C GLN A 84 10.28 1.14 -15.09
N LYS A 85 10.35 2.25 -14.33
CA LYS A 85 9.57 2.43 -13.09
C LYS A 85 8.06 2.27 -13.30
N LEU A 86 7.51 2.87 -14.35
CA LEU A 86 6.07 2.75 -14.63
C LEU A 86 5.65 1.30 -14.88
N ALA A 87 6.42 0.58 -15.72
CA ALA A 87 6.11 -0.81 -16.06
C ALA A 87 6.17 -1.70 -14.80
N ALA A 88 7.18 -1.52 -13.95
CA ALA A 88 7.31 -2.26 -12.69
C ALA A 88 6.13 -1.99 -11.74
N LEU A 89 5.68 -0.74 -11.63
CA LEU A 89 4.53 -0.38 -10.80
C LEU A 89 3.21 -0.90 -11.39
N GLN A 90 3.05 -0.91 -12.71
CA GLN A 90 1.89 -1.48 -13.39
C GLN A 90 1.82 -3.00 -13.21
N GLU A 91 2.94 -3.69 -13.26
CA GLU A 91 3.00 -5.13 -12.99
C GLU A 91 2.63 -5.44 -11.53
N LEU A 92 3.18 -4.67 -10.58
CA LEU A 92 2.81 -4.80 -9.17
C LEU A 92 1.32 -4.54 -8.96
N PHE A 93 0.79 -3.46 -9.56
CA PHE A 93 -0.62 -3.13 -9.53
C PHE A 93 -1.49 -4.27 -10.06
N ALA A 94 -1.16 -4.81 -11.25
CA ALA A 94 -1.95 -5.88 -11.86
C ALA A 94 -2.05 -7.12 -10.95
N LYS A 95 -0.95 -7.49 -10.28
CA LYS A 95 -0.95 -8.61 -9.32
C LYS A 95 -1.74 -8.28 -8.06
N ALA A 96 -1.52 -7.10 -7.48
CA ALA A 96 -2.14 -6.70 -6.23
C ALA A 96 -3.64 -6.42 -6.39
N TYR A 97 -4.08 -5.91 -7.54
CA TYR A 97 -5.46 -5.56 -7.86
C TYR A 97 -6.27 -6.73 -8.45
N ASP A 98 -5.68 -7.91 -8.61
CA ASP A 98 -6.40 -9.11 -9.04
C ASP A 98 -7.58 -9.43 -8.11
N THR A 99 -8.67 -9.97 -8.63
CA THR A 99 -9.86 -10.28 -7.82
C THR A 99 -9.61 -11.35 -6.76
N ASN A 100 -8.59 -12.19 -6.93
CA ASN A 100 -8.20 -13.24 -5.98
C ASN A 100 -7.09 -12.77 -5.02
N SER A 101 -6.67 -11.51 -5.11
CA SER A 101 -5.65 -10.94 -4.21
C SER A 101 -6.20 -10.79 -2.79
N GLU A 102 -5.59 -11.51 -1.85
CA GLU A 102 -5.87 -11.36 -0.42
C GLU A 102 -5.67 -9.92 0.05
N LEU A 103 -4.62 -9.25 -0.45
CA LEU A 103 -4.36 -7.85 -0.15
C LEU A 103 -5.52 -6.96 -0.61
N ARG A 104 -6.03 -7.16 -1.83
CA ARG A 104 -7.18 -6.40 -2.34
C ARG A 104 -8.41 -6.60 -1.46
N ALA A 105 -8.67 -7.83 -1.05
CA ALA A 105 -9.78 -8.14 -0.14
C ALA A 105 -9.63 -7.43 1.21
N MET A 106 -8.43 -7.50 1.82
CA MET A 106 -8.16 -6.81 3.09
C MET A 106 -8.27 -5.29 2.96
N LEU A 107 -7.72 -4.70 1.88
CA LEU A 107 -7.83 -3.26 1.63
C LEU A 107 -9.28 -2.83 1.41
N PHE A 108 -10.12 -3.66 0.81
CA PHE A 108 -11.55 -3.40 0.71
C PHE A 108 -12.22 -3.45 2.09
N ASP A 109 -11.89 -4.44 2.90
CA ASP A 109 -12.48 -4.66 4.22
C ASP A 109 -12.02 -3.65 5.29
N LEU A 110 -11.03 -2.80 5.00
CA LEU A 110 -10.62 -1.70 5.89
C LEU A 110 -11.79 -0.83 6.39
N SER A 111 -12.80 -0.57 5.54
CA SER A 111 -13.97 0.24 5.93
C SER A 111 -14.88 -0.45 6.96
N SER A 112 -14.65 -1.73 7.25
CA SER A 112 -15.37 -2.45 8.29
C SER A 112 -14.78 -2.20 9.69
N VAL A 113 -13.53 -1.72 9.79
CA VAL A 113 -12.90 -1.26 11.04
C VAL A 113 -13.44 0.12 11.40
N GLU A 114 -13.92 0.29 12.63
CA GLU A 114 -14.60 1.52 13.05
C GLU A 114 -13.67 2.74 13.04
N GLU A 115 -12.46 2.59 13.57
CA GLU A 115 -11.43 3.62 13.63
C GLU A 115 -11.06 4.11 12.22
N VAL A 116 -10.90 3.17 11.28
CA VAL A 116 -10.60 3.47 9.87
C VAL A 116 -11.75 4.23 9.24
N ARG A 117 -12.99 3.79 9.45
CA ARG A 117 -14.19 4.47 8.92
C ARG A 117 -14.29 5.91 9.42
N ILE A 118 -14.09 6.13 10.73
CA ILE A 118 -14.11 7.48 11.34
C ILE A 118 -13.05 8.38 10.70
N ILE A 119 -11.82 7.88 10.51
CA ILE A 119 -10.72 8.64 9.88
C ILE A 119 -11.03 8.95 8.41
N GLU A 120 -11.48 7.97 7.63
CA GLU A 120 -11.80 8.15 6.21
C GLU A 120 -13.00 9.08 5.99
N GLU A 121 -13.98 9.11 6.90
CA GLU A 121 -15.10 10.06 6.86
C GLU A 121 -14.65 11.48 7.19
N ALA A 122 -13.80 11.66 8.20
CA ALA A 122 -13.26 12.97 8.56
C ALA A 122 -12.40 13.59 7.44
N GLY A 123 -11.77 12.78 6.59
CA GLY A 123 -10.96 13.23 5.45
C GLY A 123 -11.73 13.58 4.18
N LYS A 124 -13.06 13.43 4.13
CA LYS A 124 -13.89 13.66 2.93
C LYS A 124 -14.44 15.10 2.78
N THR A 125 -13.92 16.06 3.54
CA THR A 125 -14.21 17.50 3.40
C THR A 125 -13.63 18.10 2.14
#